data_AF-A0A816D2Q8-F1
#
_entry.id   AF-A0A816D2Q8-F1
#
_cell.length_a   1.000
_cell.length_b   1.000
_cell.length_c   1.000
_cell.angle_alpha   90.00
_cell.angle_beta   90.00
_cell.angle_gamma   90.00
#
_symmetry.space_group_name_H-M   'P 1'
#
loop_
_entity.id
_entity.type
_entity.pdbx_description
1 polymer ?
#
loop_
_entity_poly.entity_id
_entity_poly.type
_entity_poly.pdbx_seq_one_letter_code
_entity_poly.pdbx_strand_id
1 'polypeptide(L)'
;MSTIIYALTNPIFKNFAFYAAASTVKMMAMSLLTSGERFAKNAFANPEDIPLGNKNQGKVTFTDPDVERVRRNHLNDIENILPFVVIGMLYVATNPNAMVALWHFRIFFFSRIFHTIAYQVPLPQPSRAIGFTVGYLTTISMAVQLFLALLK
;
A
#
# COMPACT_ATOMS: atom_id res chain seq x y z
N MET A 1 -19.78 -29.51 5.70
CA MET A 1 -18.31 -29.54 5.76
C MET A 1 -17.86 -28.18 6.27
N SER A 2 -17.27 -28.09 7.46
CA SER A 2 -16.82 -26.81 8.02
C SER A 2 -15.68 -26.27 7.18
N THR A 3 -15.93 -25.20 6.43
CA THR A 3 -14.88 -24.51 5.67
C THR A 3 -13.85 -23.97 6.65
N ILE A 4 -12.60 -24.42 6.55
CA ILE A 4 -11.49 -23.84 7.30
C ILE A 4 -11.35 -22.38 6.88
N ILE A 5 -11.45 -21.46 7.85
CA ILE A 5 -11.50 -20.01 7.60
C ILE A 5 -10.28 -19.54 6.81
N TYR A 6 -9.07 -19.92 7.25
CA TYR A 6 -7.80 -19.56 6.63
C TYR A 6 -7.29 -20.63 5.67
N ALA A 7 -8.17 -21.14 4.81
CA ALA A 7 -7.80 -22.04 3.73
C ALA A 7 -8.11 -21.40 2.38
N LEU A 8 -7.31 -21.71 1.35
CA LEU A 8 -7.54 -21.21 -0.01
C LEU A 8 -8.82 -21.76 -0.66
N THR A 9 -9.43 -22.78 -0.04
CA THR A 9 -10.77 -23.27 -0.38
C THR A 9 -11.87 -22.31 0.06
N ASN A 10 -11.61 -21.45 1.06
CA ASN A 10 -12.50 -20.35 1.43
C ASN A 10 -12.36 -19.20 0.41
N PRO A 11 -13.40 -18.85 -0.36
CA PRO A 11 -13.32 -17.79 -1.34
C PRO A 11 -13.00 -16.42 -0.72
N ILE A 12 -13.41 -16.17 0.53
CA ILE A 12 -13.13 -14.91 1.22
C ILE A 12 -11.64 -14.77 1.48
N PHE A 13 -11.03 -15.79 2.09
CA PHE A 13 -9.60 -15.79 2.38
C PHE A 13 -8.76 -15.80 1.11
N LYS A 14 -9.15 -16.56 0.08
CA LYS A 14 -8.46 -16.56 -1.22
C LYS A 14 -8.43 -15.16 -1.84
N ASN A 15 -9.56 -14.46 -1.84
CA ASN A 15 -9.64 -13.10 -2.38
C ASN A 15 -8.83 -12.11 -1.53
N PHE A 16 -8.94 -12.20 -0.20
CA PHE A 16 -8.13 -11.40 0.71
C PHE A 16 -6.62 -11.59 0.45
N ALA A 17 -6.17 -12.85 0.43
CA ALA A 17 -4.76 -13.20 0.21
C ALA A 17 -4.23 -12.64 -1.12
N PHE A 18 -5.03 -12.71 -2.20
CA PHE A 18 -4.66 -12.13 -3.48
C PHE A 18 -4.46 -10.61 -3.42
N TYR A 19 -5.45 -9.86 -2.91
CA TYR A 19 -5.37 -8.40 -2.87
C TYR A 19 -4.38 -7.88 -1.81
N ALA A 20 -4.22 -8.58 -0.69
CA ALA A 20 -3.18 -8.31 0.30
C ALA A 20 -1.79 -8.50 -0.30
N ALA A 21 -1.53 -9.65 -0.94
CA ALA A 21 -0.26 -9.91 -1.60
C ALA A 21 0.02 -8.88 -2.71
N ALA A 22 -0.97 -8.58 -3.57
CA ALA A 22 -0.82 -7.59 -4.63
C ALA A 22 -0.50 -6.19 -4.09
N SER A 23 -1.18 -5.76 -3.02
CA SER A 23 -0.91 -4.48 -2.36
C SER A 23 0.50 -4.43 -1.77
N THR A 24 0.91 -5.51 -1.09
CA THR A 24 2.25 -5.62 -0.49
C THR A 24 3.35 -5.64 -1.56
N VAL A 25 3.18 -6.38 -2.65
CA VAL A 25 4.13 -6.39 -3.78
C VAL A 25 4.26 -4.99 -4.39
N LYS A 26 3.14 -4.28 -4.55
CA LYS A 26 3.17 -2.89 -5.01
C LYS A 26 3.93 -1.99 -4.04
N MET A 27 3.76 -2.17 -2.73
CA MET A 27 4.52 -1.42 -1.72
C MET A 27 6.01 -1.72 -1.82
N MET A 28 6.41 -2.98 -2.01
CA MET A 28 7.80 -3.35 -2.26
C MET A 28 8.35 -2.68 -3.53
N ALA A 29 7.56 -2.61 -4.61
CA ALA A 29 7.99 -1.92 -5.83
C ALA A 29 8.30 -0.42 -5.61
N MET A 30 7.66 0.24 -4.63
CA MET A 30 7.96 1.64 -4.28
C MET A 30 9.37 1.84 -3.72
N SER A 31 9.91 0.83 -3.04
CA SER A 31 11.31 0.85 -2.58
C SER A 31 12.29 0.84 -3.76
N LEU A 32 12.01 0.02 -4.78
CA LEU A 32 12.81 -0.06 -6.01
C LEU A 32 12.73 1.25 -6.79
N LEU A 33 11.55 1.86 -6.90
CA LEU A 33 11.37 3.17 -7.53
C LEU A 33 12.15 4.26 -6.80
N THR A 34 12.18 4.23 -5.47
CA THR A 34 12.97 5.19 -4.67
C THR A 34 14.45 5.07 -5.01
N SER A 35 14.98 3.85 -5.05
CA SER A 35 16.38 3.60 -5.45
C SER A 35 16.64 4.06 -6.88
N GLY A 36 15.74 3.76 -7.82
CA GLY A 36 15.82 4.21 -9.21
C GLY A 36 15.92 5.73 -9.35
N GLU A 37 15.07 6.49 -8.64
CA GLU A 37 15.14 7.95 -8.62
C GLU A 37 16.45 8.47 -8.02
N ARG A 38 16.97 7.83 -6.96
CA ARG A 38 18.28 8.22 -6.39
C ARG A 38 19.41 8.08 -7.40
N PHE A 39 19.43 6.99 -8.16
CA PHE A 39 20.40 6.81 -9.24
C PHE A 39 20.19 7.81 -10.38
N ALA A 40 18.95 8.04 -10.80
CA ALA A 40 18.63 8.98 -11.88
C ALA A 40 19.01 10.43 -11.55
N LYS A 41 18.84 10.85 -10.29
CA LYS A 41 19.16 12.20 -9.81
C LYS A 41 20.58 12.34 -9.26
N ASN A 42 21.34 11.25 -9.19
CA ASN A 42 22.62 11.18 -8.46
C ASN A 42 22.49 11.73 -7.02
N ALA A 43 21.34 11.50 -6.37
CA ALA A 43 20.99 11.99 -5.05
C ALA A 43 20.95 10.84 -4.04
N PHE A 44 22.08 10.62 -3.37
CA PHE A 44 22.30 9.47 -2.50
C PHE A 44 22.08 9.82 -1.03
N ALA A 45 21.65 8.85 -0.23
CA ALA A 45 21.45 9.04 1.20
C ALA A 45 22.77 9.02 1.97
N ASN A 46 23.68 8.14 1.55
CA ASN A 46 24.97 7.96 2.20
C ASN A 46 26.12 8.14 1.18
N PRO A 47 27.31 8.57 1.64
CA PRO A 47 28.46 8.78 0.77
C PRO A 47 28.98 7.50 0.11
N GLU A 48 28.84 6.34 0.76
CA GLU A 48 29.25 5.02 0.24
C GLU A 48 28.37 4.53 -0.92
N ASP A 49 27.14 5.02 -1.03
CA ASP A 49 26.22 4.65 -2.10
C ASP A 49 26.57 5.32 -3.44
N ILE A 50 27.47 6.32 -3.42
CA ILE A 50 27.90 7.03 -4.63
C ILE A 50 28.77 6.08 -5.47
N PRO A 51 28.36 5.74 -6.71
CA PRO A 51 29.15 4.87 -7.56
C PRO A 51 30.54 5.43 -7.79
N LEU A 52 31.56 4.57 -7.79
CA LEU A 52 32.96 4.95 -7.99
C LEU A 52 33.18 5.81 -9.25
N GLY A 53 32.44 5.55 -10.33
CA GLY A 53 32.49 6.32 -11.58
C GLY A 53 31.82 7.70 -11.52
N ASN A 54 30.98 7.97 -10.51
CA ASN A 54 30.20 9.20 -10.36
C ASN A 54 30.56 10.00 -9.10
N LYS A 55 31.71 9.74 -8.45
CA LYS A 55 32.13 10.42 -7.21
C LYS A 55 32.11 11.95 -7.27
N ASN A 56 32.35 12.52 -8.45
CA ASN A 56 32.35 13.97 -8.65
C ASN A 56 30.96 14.57 -8.95
N GLN A 57 29.96 13.73 -9.23
CA GLN A 57 28.59 14.13 -9.62
C GLN A 57 27.54 13.73 -8.57
N GLY A 58 27.82 12.71 -7.77
CA GLY A 58 26.96 12.25 -6.68
C GLY A 58 26.86 13.27 -5.56
N LYS A 59 25.63 13.61 -5.18
CA LYS A 59 25.35 14.48 -4.04
C LYS A 59 24.75 13.65 -2.92
N VAL A 60 25.32 13.77 -1.71
CA VAL A 60 24.70 13.22 -0.50
C VAL A 60 23.59 14.18 -0.08
N THR A 61 22.34 13.81 -0.32
CA THR A 61 21.19 14.63 0.04
C THR A 61 19.96 13.79 0.39
N PHE A 62 19.25 14.26 1.41
CA PHE A 62 17.96 13.74 1.82
C PHE A 62 16.79 14.58 1.29
N THR A 63 17.05 15.70 0.61
CA THR A 63 16.04 16.71 0.29
C THR A 63 15.72 16.81 -1.20
N ASP A 64 16.21 15.87 -2.02
CA ASP A 64 15.86 15.85 -3.44
C ASP A 64 14.32 15.73 -3.59
N PRO A 65 13.65 16.71 -4.24
CA PRO A 65 12.19 16.77 -4.28
C PRO A 65 11.53 15.54 -4.90
N ASP A 66 12.16 14.94 -5.91
CA ASP A 66 11.63 13.78 -6.64
C ASP A 66 11.82 12.50 -5.83
N VAL A 67 13.01 12.31 -5.23
CA VAL A 67 13.25 11.19 -4.29
C VAL A 67 12.30 11.25 -3.10
N GLU A 68 12.13 12.43 -2.48
CA GLU A 68 11.22 12.61 -1.35
C GLU A 68 9.75 12.47 -1.75
N ARG A 69 9.41 12.73 -3.02
CA ARG A 69 8.08 12.44 -3.55
C ARG A 69 7.80 10.94 -3.53
N VAL A 70 8.72 10.11 -4.02
CA VAL A 70 8.56 8.65 -3.98
C VAL A 70 8.55 8.13 -2.54
N ARG A 71 9.44 8.63 -1.68
CA ARG A 71 9.46 8.25 -0.26
C ARG A 71 8.16 8.55 0.48
N ARG A 72 7.56 9.73 0.30
CA ARG A 72 6.27 10.06 0.93
C ARG A 72 5.13 9.15 0.44
N ASN A 73 5.13 8.79 -0.84
CA ASN A 73 4.16 7.84 -1.37
C ASN A 73 4.35 6.44 -0.76
N HIS A 74 5.60 5.99 -0.65
CA HIS A 74 5.94 4.73 0.00
C HIS A 74 5.56 4.72 1.49
N LEU A 75 5.83 5.80 2.23
CA LEU A 75 5.42 5.93 3.63
C LEU A 75 3.89 5.85 3.77
N ASN A 76 3.17 6.53 2.89
CA ASN A 76 1.70 6.45 2.89
C ASN A 76 1.20 5.03 2.58
N ASP A 77 1.88 4.25 1.73
CA ASP A 77 1.56 2.83 1.55
C ASP A 77 1.79 2.03 2.83
N ILE A 78 2.91 2.24 3.52
CA ILE A 78 3.21 1.56 4.79
C ILE A 78 2.10 1.85 5.81
N GLU A 79 1.71 3.11 5.94
CA GLU A 79 0.65 3.56 6.87
C GLU A 79 -0.75 3.04 6.53
N ASN A 80 -1.01 2.58 5.30
CA ASN A 80 -2.35 2.14 4.87
C ASN A 80 -2.45 0.64 4.58
N ILE A 81 -1.45 0.06 3.93
CA ILE A 81 -1.41 -1.35 3.54
C ILE A 81 -1.17 -2.23 4.76
N LEU A 82 -0.32 -1.82 5.70
CA LEU A 82 -0.12 -2.62 6.93
C LEU A 82 -1.42 -2.73 7.76
N PRO A 83 -2.15 -1.63 8.06
CA PRO A 83 -3.45 -1.75 8.71
C PRO A 83 -4.46 -2.57 7.90
N PHE A 84 -4.50 -2.43 6.57
CA PHE A 84 -5.38 -3.23 5.73
C PHE A 84 -5.09 -4.73 5.82
N VAL A 85 -3.82 -5.13 5.79
CA VAL A 85 -3.44 -6.55 5.91
C VAL A 85 -3.83 -7.09 7.29
N VAL A 86 -3.56 -6.34 8.35
CA VAL A 86 -3.89 -6.77 9.72
C VAL A 86 -5.41 -6.84 9.93
N ILE A 87 -6.14 -5.75 9.67
CA ILE A 87 -7.60 -5.69 9.83
C ILE A 87 -8.30 -6.64 8.87
N GLY A 88 -7.84 -6.74 7.62
CA GLY A 88 -8.42 -7.65 6.63
C GLY A 88 -8.29 -9.10 7.05
N MET A 89 -7.14 -9.51 7.61
CA MET A 89 -6.96 -10.86 8.14
C MET A 89 -7.92 -11.16 9.29
N LEU A 90 -8.04 -10.24 10.25
CA LEU A 90 -8.98 -10.37 11.37
C LEU A 90 -10.45 -10.36 10.90
N TYR A 91 -10.77 -9.53 9.90
CA TYR A 91 -12.10 -9.44 9.31
C TYR A 91 -12.50 -10.73 8.57
N VAL A 92 -11.58 -11.44 7.92
CA VAL A 92 -11.87 -12.78 7.36
C VAL A 92 -12.30 -13.77 8.46
N ALA A 93 -11.76 -13.62 9.69
CA ALA A 93 -12.10 -14.44 10.84
C ALA A 93 -13.58 -14.34 11.25
N THR A 94 -14.23 -13.20 10.97
CA THR A 94 -15.63 -12.98 11.32
C THR A 94 -16.61 -13.61 10.31
N ASN A 95 -16.11 -14.38 9.34
CA ASN A 95 -16.87 -15.00 8.26
C ASN A 95 -17.89 -14.04 7.60
N PRO A 96 -17.44 -12.90 7.06
CA PRO A 96 -18.32 -11.88 6.51
C PRO A 96 -19.03 -12.34 5.24
N ASN A 97 -19.98 -11.56 4.74
CA ASN A 97 -20.55 -11.82 3.42
C ASN A 97 -19.45 -11.76 2.33
N ALA A 98 -19.33 -12.82 1.53
CA ALA A 98 -18.24 -12.97 0.57
C ALA A 98 -18.21 -11.86 -0.51
N MET A 99 -19.37 -11.40 -0.96
CA MET A 99 -19.48 -10.32 -1.96
C MET A 99 -19.05 -8.99 -1.35
N VAL A 100 -19.49 -8.69 -0.13
CA VAL A 100 -19.11 -7.48 0.60
C VAL A 100 -17.60 -7.46 0.85
N ALA A 101 -17.03 -8.56 1.34
CA ALA A 101 -15.60 -8.67 1.58
C ALA A 101 -14.77 -8.49 0.30
N LEU A 102 -15.19 -9.12 -0.81
CA LEU A 102 -14.53 -8.97 -2.11
C LEU A 102 -14.48 -7.49 -2.56
N TRP A 103 -15.58 -6.76 -2.41
CA TRP A 103 -15.61 -5.34 -2.76
C TRP A 103 -14.71 -4.49 -1.87
N HIS A 104 -14.63 -4.75 -0.57
CA HIS A 104 -13.69 -4.06 0.31
C HIS A 104 -12.24 -4.26 -0.18
N PHE A 105 -11.85 -5.50 -0.50
CA PHE A 105 -10.49 -5.78 -0.97
C PHE A 105 -10.18 -5.12 -2.31
N ARG A 106 -11.14 -5.12 -3.24
CA ARG A 106 -11.01 -4.45 -4.54
C ARG A 106 -10.89 -2.94 -4.40
N ILE A 107 -11.81 -2.31 -3.68
CA ILE A 107 -11.85 -0.86 -3.49
C ILE A 107 -10.56 -0.39 -2.81
N PHE A 108 -10.09 -1.11 -1.80
CA PHE A 108 -8.81 -0.81 -1.17
C PHE A 108 -7.67 -0.90 -2.19
N PHE A 109 -7.51 -2.04 -2.89
CA PHE A 109 -6.40 -2.22 -3.82
C PHE A 109 -6.38 -1.15 -4.93
N PHE A 110 -7.51 -0.95 -5.61
CA PHE A 110 -7.58 0.02 -6.71
C PHE A 110 -7.44 1.46 -6.23
N SER A 111 -7.96 1.81 -5.04
CA SER A 111 -7.74 3.15 -4.48
C SER A 111 -6.25 3.39 -4.16
N ARG A 112 -5.51 2.37 -3.70
CA ARG A 112 -4.05 2.46 -3.52
C ARG A 112 -3.29 2.62 -4.84
N ILE A 113 -3.66 1.87 -5.88
CA ILE A 113 -3.07 2.04 -7.22
C ILE A 113 -3.32 3.46 -7.72
N PHE A 114 -4.56 3.93 -7.65
CA PHE A 114 -4.92 5.28 -8.07
C PHE A 114 -4.19 6.36 -7.26
N HIS A 115 -4.14 6.25 -5.93
CA HIS A 115 -3.40 7.17 -5.07
C HIS A 115 -1.93 7.28 -5.51
N THR A 116 -1.31 6.15 -5.84
CA THR A 116 0.09 6.09 -6.26
C THR A 116 0.32 6.80 -7.58
N ILE A 117 -0.55 6.54 -8.56
CA ILE A 117 -0.49 7.19 -9.87
C ILE A 117 -0.70 8.70 -9.69
N ALA A 118 -1.70 9.11 -8.91
CA ALA A 118 -1.96 10.51 -8.60
C ALA A 118 -0.86 11.18 -7.79
N TYR A 119 -0.04 10.39 -7.07
CA TYR A 119 1.12 10.91 -6.36
C TYR A 119 2.29 11.13 -7.30
N GLN A 120 2.61 10.19 -8.19
CA GLN A 120 3.77 10.29 -9.08
C GLN A 120 3.51 11.16 -10.31
N VAL A 121 2.35 11.00 -10.94
CA VAL A 121 1.87 11.93 -11.95
C VAL A 121 1.30 13.12 -11.18
N PRO A 122 1.76 14.38 -11.39
CA PRO A 122 1.27 15.56 -10.69
C PRO A 122 -0.17 15.91 -11.12
N LEU A 123 -1.12 15.01 -10.83
CA LEU A 123 -2.54 15.25 -11.03
C LEU A 123 -2.98 16.37 -10.08
N PRO A 124 -3.90 17.24 -10.53
CA PRO A 124 -4.41 18.32 -9.70
C PRO A 124 -5.08 17.73 -8.45
N GLN A 125 -4.95 18.47 -7.34
CA GLN A 125 -5.82 18.23 -6.18
C GLN A 125 -7.27 18.37 -6.66
N PRO A 126 -8.22 17.54 -6.17
CA PRO A 126 -8.17 16.68 -4.98
C PRO A 126 -7.90 15.19 -5.27
N SER A 127 -7.36 14.82 -6.44
CA SER A 127 -7.22 13.41 -6.87
C SER A 127 -6.55 12.50 -5.82
N ARG A 128 -5.45 12.96 -5.23
CA ARG A 128 -4.73 12.22 -4.16
C ARG A 128 -5.58 12.03 -2.91
N ALA A 129 -6.26 13.09 -2.46
CA ALA A 129 -7.08 13.04 -1.25
C ALA A 129 -8.27 12.08 -1.42
N ILE A 130 -8.88 12.04 -2.61
CA ILE A 130 -9.95 11.09 -2.92
C ILE A 130 -9.43 9.65 -2.85
N GLY A 131 -8.31 9.36 -3.52
CA GLY A 131 -7.71 8.02 -3.50
C GLY A 131 -7.34 7.56 -2.08
N PHE A 132 -6.77 8.44 -1.27
CA PHE A 132 -6.47 8.17 0.13
C PHE A 132 -7.74 7.89 0.95
N THR A 133 -8.72 8.79 0.85
CA THR A 133 -9.95 8.72 1.66
C THR A 133 -10.74 7.45 1.37
N VAL A 134 -10.88 7.06 0.10
CA VAL A 134 -11.59 5.85 -0.29
C VAL A 134 -10.91 4.60 0.29
N GLY A 135 -9.58 4.50 0.21
CA GLY A 135 -8.83 3.39 0.79
C GLY A 135 -8.95 3.35 2.31
N TYR A 136 -8.80 4.50 2.96
CA TYR A 136 -8.84 4.62 4.41
C TYR A 136 -10.22 4.26 5.00
N LEU A 137 -11.30 4.77 4.39
CA LEU A 137 -12.67 4.44 4.78
C LEU A 137 -12.99 2.96 4.60
N THR A 138 -12.41 2.31 3.58
CA THR A 138 -12.58 0.87 3.36
C THR A 138 -11.99 0.06 4.52
N THR A 139 -10.80 0.43 5.00
CA THR A 139 -10.17 -0.20 6.16
C THR A 139 -10.97 0.07 7.44
N ILE A 140 -11.45 1.30 7.63
CA ILE A 140 -12.33 1.64 8.78
C ILE A 140 -13.60 0.80 8.76
N SER A 141 -14.26 0.66 7.60
CA SER A 141 -15.48 -0.15 7.46
C SER A 141 -15.26 -1.60 7.91
N MET A 142 -14.14 -2.22 7.50
CA MET A 142 -13.79 -3.57 7.96
C MET A 142 -13.52 -3.61 9.46
N ALA A 143 -12.80 -2.61 10.00
CA ALA A 143 -12.51 -2.53 11.42
C ALA A 143 -13.78 -2.40 12.27
N VAL A 144 -14.73 -1.54 11.86
CA VAL A 144 -16.03 -1.38 12.55
C VAL A 144 -16.81 -2.69 12.53
N GLN A 145 -16.89 -3.36 11.37
CA GLN A 145 -17.58 -4.64 11.28
C GLN A 145 -16.92 -5.73 12.14
N LEU A 146 -15.58 -5.74 12.21
CA LEU A 146 -14.82 -6.62 13.09
C LEU A 146 -15.18 -6.37 14.56
N PHE A 147 -15.16 -5.12 15.03
CA PHE A 147 -15.53 -4.80 16.41
C PHE A 147 -16.98 -5.16 16.71
N LEU A 148 -17.91 -4.89 15.80
CA LEU A 148 -19.31 -5.26 15.96
C LEU A 148 -19.53 -6.78 16.00
N ALA A 149 -18.69 -7.56 15.32
CA ALA A 149 -18.74 -9.01 15.39
C ALA A 149 -18.18 -9.56 16.71
N LEU A 150 -17.19 -8.88 17.31
CA LEU A 150 -16.58 -9.28 18.59
C LEU A 150 -17.39 -8.87 19.82
N LEU A 151 -18.23 -7.83 19.71
CA LEU A 151 -19.06 -7.31 20.80
C LEU A 151 -20.44 -7.99 20.90
N LYS A 152 -20.72 -8.97 20.04
CA LYS A 152 -21.93 -9.79 20.08
C LYS A 152 -21.66 -11.10 20.80
#